data_AF-A0A379AKC4-F1
#
_entry.id   AF-A0A379AKC4-F1
#
_cell.length_a   1.000
_cell.length_b   1.000
_cell.length_c   1.000
_cell.angle_alpha   90.00
_cell.angle_beta   90.00
_cell.angle_gamma   90.00
#
_symmetry.space_group_name_H-M   'P 1'
#
loop_
_entity.id
_entity.type
_entity.pdbx_description
1 polymer ?
#
loop_
_entity_poly.entity_id
_entity_poly.type
_entity_poly.pdbx_seq_one_letter_code
_entity_poly.pdbx_strand_id
1 'polypeptide(L)'
;MFKTTQSRFTATMIAFFVALLLVTVWVINQFVAPQLVDSESRLVRYQVDSLASGIVEQMNRVQAQQRAITEAASVMDSATIDTLLPTLVNQYQDSNVFGGGIWPLPNRRDPAKEKDSSFFARNASNELQVNTYWNSDAADKYWEQPWYKDGMARSERPVCLGKSLSGCRQPAAAHQLCYGHLQKRHGLGCRHHRRDAGVL
;
A
#
# COMPACT_ATOMS: atom_id res chain seq x y z
N MET A 1 37.93 -52.34 32.31
CA MET A 1 39.26 -52.72 32.85
C MET A 1 39.82 -51.52 33.62
N PHE A 2 39.52 -51.40 34.92
CA PHE A 2 40.10 -50.37 35.81
C PHE A 2 40.36 -51.03 37.17
N LYS A 3 41.58 -51.51 37.40
CA LYS A 3 41.96 -52.38 38.53
C LYS A 3 42.65 -51.67 39.70
N THR A 4 42.63 -50.33 39.77
CA THR A 4 43.29 -49.56 40.84
C THR A 4 42.40 -48.44 41.37
N THR A 5 42.34 -48.28 42.70
CA THR A 5 41.55 -47.28 43.42
C THR A 5 41.85 -45.86 42.92
N GLN A 6 43.09 -45.60 42.52
CA GLN A 6 43.53 -44.32 41.97
C GLN A 6 42.83 -43.97 40.65
N SER A 7 42.60 -44.96 39.77
CA SER A 7 41.89 -44.77 38.50
C SER A 7 40.41 -44.44 38.69
N ARG A 8 39.78 -44.95 39.76
CA ARG A 8 38.37 -44.66 40.08
C ARG A 8 38.21 -43.20 40.51
N PHE A 9 39.12 -42.70 41.35
CA PHE A 9 39.12 -41.30 41.79
C PHE A 9 39.37 -40.31 40.64
N THR A 10 40.34 -40.59 39.76
CA THR A 10 40.59 -39.74 38.57
C THR A 10 39.39 -39.75 37.63
N ALA A 11 38.76 -40.91 37.41
CA ALA A 11 37.56 -41.01 36.58
C ALA A 11 36.38 -40.22 37.16
N THR A 12 36.15 -40.25 38.47
CA THR A 12 35.09 -39.45 39.11
C THR A 12 35.37 -37.95 39.02
N MET A 13 36.62 -37.53 39.13
CA MET A 13 36.97 -36.11 39.03
C MET A 13 36.79 -35.59 37.59
N ILE A 14 37.21 -36.37 36.59
CA ILE A 14 36.97 -36.05 35.18
C ILE A 14 35.46 -36.01 34.90
N ALA A 15 34.69 -36.98 35.39
CA ALA A 15 33.24 -37.00 35.21
C ALA A 15 32.57 -35.76 35.83
N PHE A 16 33.03 -35.31 36.99
CA PHE A 16 32.55 -34.09 37.63
C PHE A 16 32.83 -32.83 36.78
N PHE A 17 34.04 -32.70 36.24
CA PHE A 17 34.37 -31.59 35.34
C PHE A 17 33.54 -31.61 34.05
N VAL A 18 33.31 -32.79 33.47
CA VAL A 18 32.43 -32.93 32.30
C VAL A 18 31.00 -32.55 32.64
N ALA A 19 30.49 -32.94 33.82
CA ALA A 19 29.17 -32.56 34.28
C ALA A 19 29.03 -31.03 34.44
N LEU A 20 30.03 -30.37 35.02
CA LEU A 20 30.04 -28.90 35.15
C LEU A 20 30.02 -28.20 33.78
N LEU A 21 30.79 -28.70 32.81
CA LEU A 21 30.78 -28.18 31.43
C LEU A 21 29.39 -28.33 30.79
N LEU A 22 28.77 -29.50 30.92
CA LEU A 22 27.44 -29.76 30.36
C LEU A 22 26.36 -28.85 30.98
N VAL A 23 26.40 -28.65 32.30
CA VAL A 23 25.48 -27.73 33.00
C VAL A 23 25.67 -26.30 32.51
N THR A 24 26.91 -25.85 32.33
CA THR A 24 27.20 -24.49 31.86
C THR A 24 26.67 -24.27 30.44
N VAL A 25 26.88 -25.21 29.53
CA VAL A 25 26.33 -25.15 28.16
C VAL A 25 24.80 -25.18 28.18
N TRP A 26 24.20 -26.01 29.03
CA TRP A 26 22.75 -26.09 29.18
C TRP A 26 22.14 -24.78 29.66
N VAL A 27 22.75 -24.12 30.65
CA VAL A 27 22.31 -22.81 31.16
C VAL A 27 22.43 -21.73 30.09
N ILE A 28 23.53 -21.68 29.34
CA ILE A 28 23.71 -20.69 28.26
C ILE A 28 22.63 -20.87 27.18
N ASN A 29 22.35 -22.11 26.78
CA ASN A 29 21.34 -22.40 25.75
C ASN A 29 19.90 -22.12 26.20
N GLN A 30 19.57 -22.32 27.48
CA GLN A 30 18.21 -22.06 27.98
C GLN A 30 17.96 -20.63 28.43
N PHE A 31 18.97 -19.92 28.94
CA PHE A 31 18.76 -18.60 29.54
C PHE A 31 19.38 -17.45 28.73
N VAL A 32 20.51 -17.66 28.06
CA VAL A 32 21.25 -16.57 27.38
C VAL A 32 20.86 -16.49 25.89
N ALA A 33 20.80 -17.63 25.20
CA ALA A 33 20.42 -17.69 23.79
C ALA A 33 19.03 -17.11 23.47
N PRO A 34 17.94 -17.35 24.24
CA PRO A 34 16.64 -16.78 23.89
C PRO A 34 16.62 -15.26 24.03
N GLN A 35 17.39 -14.68 24.96
CA GLN A 35 17.39 -13.23 25.22
C GLN A 35 18.11 -12.43 24.13
N LEU A 36 19.14 -13.01 23.48
CA LEU A 36 19.82 -12.39 22.34
C LEU A 36 18.98 -12.48 21.06
N VAL A 37 18.31 -13.61 20.81
CA VAL A 37 17.52 -13.83 19.59
C VAL A 37 16.19 -13.06 19.62
N ASP A 38 15.53 -12.93 20.78
CA ASP A 38 14.30 -12.14 20.89
C ASP A 38 14.54 -10.63 20.80
N SER A 39 15.71 -10.15 21.24
CA SER A 39 16.02 -8.71 21.23
C SER A 39 16.39 -8.19 19.83
N GLU A 40 17.11 -8.97 19.02
CA GLU A 40 17.45 -8.58 17.65
C GLU A 40 16.29 -8.80 16.67
N SER A 41 15.55 -9.92 16.79
CA SER A 41 14.48 -10.25 15.85
C SER A 41 13.20 -9.41 16.04
N ARG A 42 12.91 -8.94 17.26
CA ARG A 42 11.83 -7.96 17.49
C ARG A 42 12.13 -6.63 16.83
N LEU A 43 13.36 -6.13 16.96
CA LEU A 43 13.71 -4.80 16.45
C LEU A 43 13.55 -4.73 14.91
N VAL A 44 13.95 -5.79 14.20
CA VAL A 44 13.78 -5.90 12.75
C VAL A 44 12.29 -6.02 12.36
N ARG A 45 11.49 -6.80 13.10
CA ARG A 45 10.04 -6.91 12.83
C ARG A 45 9.28 -5.62 13.11
N TYR A 46 9.59 -4.92 14.20
CA TYR A 46 8.97 -3.63 14.52
C TYR A 46 9.32 -2.53 13.50
N GLN A 47 10.52 -2.53 12.92
CA GLN A 47 10.88 -1.58 11.86
C GLN A 47 10.11 -1.85 10.56
N VAL A 48 9.85 -3.11 10.20
CA VAL A 48 9.05 -3.46 9.02
C VAL A 48 7.58 -3.13 9.21
N ASP A 49 7.00 -3.42 10.39
CA ASP A 49 5.59 -3.15 10.67
C ASP A 49 5.28 -1.64 10.76
N SER A 50 6.20 -0.85 11.33
CA SER A 50 6.05 0.62 11.40
C SER A 50 6.19 1.28 10.02
N LEU A 51 7.11 0.80 9.18
CA LEU A 51 7.26 1.28 7.81
C LEU A 51 6.02 0.95 6.96
N ALA A 52 5.50 -0.28 7.06
CA ALA A 52 4.29 -0.71 6.35
C ALA A 52 3.06 0.11 6.79
N SER A 53 2.93 0.39 8.08
CA SER A 53 1.84 1.20 8.63
C SER A 53 1.86 2.63 8.09
N GLY A 54 3.04 3.25 8.00
CA GLY A 54 3.18 4.59 7.43
C GLY A 54 2.79 4.66 5.95
N ILE A 55 3.14 3.64 5.14
CA ILE A 55 2.75 3.57 3.73
C ILE A 55 1.22 3.47 3.61
N VAL A 56 0.59 2.59 4.39
CA VAL A 56 -0.87 2.42 4.37
C VAL A 56 -1.60 3.71 4.77
N GLU A 57 -1.09 4.43 5.77
CA GLU A 57 -1.65 5.72 6.20
C GLU A 57 -1.57 6.77 5.08
N GLN A 58 -0.41 6.90 4.44
CA GLN A 58 -0.23 7.81 3.30
C GLN A 58 -1.17 7.45 2.14
N MET A 59 -1.29 6.16 1.81
CA MET A 59 -2.22 5.70 0.78
C MET A 59 -3.68 6.00 1.15
N ASN A 60 -4.08 5.80 2.41
CA ASN A 60 -5.44 6.10 2.88
C ASN A 60 -5.75 7.60 2.79
N ARG A 61 -4.79 8.47 3.12
CA ARG A 61 -4.92 9.92 2.98
C ARG A 61 -5.13 10.32 1.52
N VAL A 62 -4.32 9.78 0.60
CA VAL A 62 -4.45 10.05 -0.84
C VAL A 62 -5.80 9.54 -1.37
N GLN A 63 -6.25 8.34 -0.96
CA GLN A 63 -7.56 7.81 -1.35
C GLN A 63 -8.73 8.65 -0.83
N ALA A 64 -8.67 9.13 0.42
CA ALA A 64 -9.71 9.98 0.99
C ALA A 64 -9.83 11.31 0.22
N GLN A 65 -8.69 11.91 -0.10
CA GLN A 65 -8.64 13.13 -0.91
C GLN A 65 -9.18 12.89 -2.33
N GLN A 66 -8.81 11.76 -2.97
CA GLN A 66 -9.34 11.41 -4.28
C GLN A 66 -10.85 11.36 -4.28
N ARG A 67 -11.47 10.75 -3.26
CA ARG A 67 -12.94 10.71 -3.12
C ARG A 67 -13.56 12.09 -2.95
N ALA A 68 -12.93 12.96 -2.15
CA ALA A 68 -13.40 14.33 -1.99
C ALA A 68 -13.35 15.11 -3.31
N ILE A 69 -12.27 14.95 -4.08
CA ILE A 69 -12.14 15.54 -5.42
C ILE A 69 -13.20 14.98 -6.36
N THR A 70 -13.55 13.68 -6.25
CA THR A 70 -14.63 13.07 -7.05
C THR A 70 -15.94 13.78 -6.87
N GLU A 71 -16.34 13.89 -5.61
CA GLU A 71 -17.62 14.43 -5.24
C GLU A 71 -17.69 15.89 -5.68
N ALA A 72 -16.62 16.64 -5.42
CA ALA A 72 -16.48 18.03 -5.83
C ALA A 72 -16.56 18.20 -7.37
N ALA A 73 -15.87 17.34 -8.13
CA ALA A 73 -15.86 17.41 -9.60
C ALA A 73 -17.25 17.13 -10.22
N SER A 74 -18.12 16.38 -9.54
CA SER A 74 -19.46 16.05 -10.04
C SER A 74 -20.41 17.26 -10.11
N VAL A 75 -20.13 18.31 -9.30
CA VAL A 75 -20.94 19.52 -9.20
C VAL A 75 -20.25 20.77 -9.76
N MET A 76 -18.99 20.66 -10.16
CA MET A 76 -18.22 21.76 -10.75
C MET A 76 -18.47 21.85 -12.26
N ASP A 77 -18.48 23.08 -12.79
CA ASP A 77 -18.41 23.29 -14.22
C ASP A 77 -16.96 23.07 -14.75
N SER A 78 -16.83 22.95 -16.07
CA SER A 78 -15.56 22.70 -16.73
C SER A 78 -14.49 23.75 -16.39
N ALA A 79 -14.84 25.05 -16.39
CA ALA A 79 -13.88 26.12 -16.11
C ALA A 79 -13.38 26.10 -14.65
N THR A 80 -14.28 25.78 -13.73
CA THR A 80 -13.99 25.62 -12.30
C THR A 80 -13.07 24.43 -12.06
N ILE A 81 -13.30 23.32 -12.77
CA ILE A 81 -12.40 22.16 -12.74
C ILE A 81 -10.98 22.57 -13.12
N ASP A 82 -10.80 23.28 -14.24
CA ASP A 82 -9.46 23.66 -14.71
C ASP A 82 -8.73 24.60 -13.74
N THR A 83 -9.49 25.43 -13.02
CA THR A 83 -8.96 26.41 -12.07
C THR A 83 -8.63 25.80 -10.70
N LEU A 84 -9.51 24.94 -10.18
CA LEU A 84 -9.40 24.42 -8.81
C LEU A 84 -8.62 23.11 -8.73
N LEU A 85 -8.65 22.27 -9.78
CA LEU A 85 -8.00 20.97 -9.77
C LEU A 85 -6.50 21.03 -9.41
N PRO A 86 -5.68 21.97 -9.93
CA PRO A 86 -4.27 22.08 -9.53
C PRO A 86 -4.11 22.25 -8.02
N THR A 87 -4.92 23.12 -7.42
CA THR A 87 -4.87 23.40 -5.98
C THR A 87 -5.32 22.20 -5.16
N LEU A 88 -6.37 21.52 -5.59
CA LEU A 88 -6.87 20.29 -4.95
C LEU A 88 -5.82 19.18 -4.98
N VAL A 89 -5.08 19.06 -6.09
CA VAL A 89 -4.01 18.07 -6.28
C VAL A 89 -2.73 18.46 -5.53
N ASN A 90 -2.42 19.75 -5.41
CA ASN A 90 -1.12 20.22 -4.91
C ASN A 90 -0.82 19.79 -3.48
N GLN A 91 -1.83 19.64 -2.61
CA GLN A 91 -1.66 19.12 -1.24
C GLN A 91 -0.45 19.71 -0.49
N TYR A 92 -0.31 21.04 -0.48
CA TYR A 92 0.83 21.71 0.14
C TYR A 92 2.19 21.24 -0.41
N GLN A 93 2.27 20.96 -1.72
CA GLN A 93 3.46 20.46 -2.42
C GLN A 93 3.89 19.05 -1.98
N ASP A 94 2.96 18.19 -1.55
CA ASP A 94 3.24 16.80 -1.22
C ASP A 94 3.87 16.04 -2.41
N SER A 95 5.14 15.67 -2.25
CA SER A 95 5.94 14.96 -3.25
C SER A 95 5.55 13.48 -3.40
N ASN A 96 4.77 12.94 -2.46
CA ASN A 96 4.22 11.59 -2.57
C ASN A 96 3.09 11.52 -3.61
N VAL A 97 2.55 12.66 -4.02
CA VAL A 97 1.54 12.79 -5.07
C VAL A 97 2.22 13.28 -6.34
N PHE A 98 2.40 12.38 -7.32
CA PHE A 98 2.95 12.76 -8.63
C PHE A 98 2.02 13.74 -9.39
N GLY A 99 0.74 13.82 -9.01
CA GLY A 99 -0.23 14.81 -9.47
C GLY A 99 -1.67 14.27 -9.47
N GLY A 100 -2.53 14.76 -10.37
CA GLY A 100 -3.96 14.42 -10.42
C GLY A 100 -4.61 14.86 -11.73
N GLY A 101 -5.68 14.19 -12.16
CA GLY A 101 -6.40 14.63 -13.34
C GLY A 101 -7.83 14.15 -13.40
N ILE A 102 -8.70 14.91 -14.09
CA ILE A 102 -10.09 14.61 -14.44
C ILE A 102 -10.20 14.25 -15.92
N TRP A 103 -10.61 13.01 -16.20
CA TRP A 103 -10.87 12.31 -17.44
C TRP A 103 -12.39 12.07 -17.55
N PRO A 104 -13.16 12.99 -18.13
CA PRO A 104 -14.59 12.83 -18.31
C PRO A 104 -14.90 11.88 -19.47
N LEU A 105 -16.10 11.29 -19.52
CA LEU A 105 -16.53 10.56 -20.72
C LEU A 105 -16.53 11.48 -21.97
N PRO A 106 -16.49 10.90 -23.19
CA PRO A 106 -16.50 11.67 -24.43
C PRO A 106 -17.65 12.67 -24.50
N ASN A 107 -17.38 13.85 -25.04
CA ASN A 107 -18.36 14.90 -25.30
C ASN A 107 -19.10 15.43 -24.05
N ARG A 108 -18.58 15.21 -22.83
CA ARG A 108 -19.25 15.62 -21.58
C ARG A 108 -18.95 17.05 -21.16
N ARG A 109 -17.71 17.51 -21.40
CA ARG A 109 -17.29 18.87 -21.05
C ARG A 109 -17.49 19.84 -22.18
N ASP A 110 -17.07 19.42 -23.37
CA ASP A 110 -17.26 20.10 -24.64
C ASP A 110 -17.90 19.10 -25.62
N PRO A 111 -19.11 19.36 -26.15
CA PRO A 111 -19.77 18.48 -27.10
C PRO A 111 -18.97 18.22 -28.39
N ALA A 112 -18.01 19.08 -28.73
CA ALA A 112 -17.16 18.95 -29.91
C ALA A 112 -15.88 18.14 -29.65
N LYS A 113 -15.57 17.81 -28.38
CA LYS A 113 -14.32 17.12 -28.01
C LYS A 113 -14.59 15.73 -27.45
N GLU A 114 -14.03 14.73 -28.12
CA GLU A 114 -14.03 13.35 -27.63
C GLU A 114 -13.11 13.19 -26.39
N LYS A 115 -11.99 13.95 -26.35
CA LYS A 115 -11.03 13.94 -25.25
C LYS A 115 -10.90 15.35 -24.68
N ASP A 116 -11.37 15.55 -23.45
CA ASP A 116 -11.28 16.84 -22.76
C ASP A 116 -10.94 16.62 -21.28
N SER A 117 -9.74 16.07 -21.04
CA SER A 117 -9.23 15.79 -19.70
C SER A 117 -8.39 16.95 -19.16
N SER A 118 -8.49 17.19 -17.85
CA SER A 118 -7.60 18.11 -17.14
C SER A 118 -6.62 17.28 -16.34
N PHE A 119 -5.36 17.23 -16.74
CA PHE A 119 -4.35 16.45 -16.04
C PHE A 119 -3.17 17.34 -15.67
N PHE A 120 -2.78 17.26 -14.40
CA PHE A 120 -1.64 17.97 -13.85
C PHE A 120 -0.66 16.96 -13.28
N ALA A 121 0.61 17.09 -13.66
CA ALA A 121 1.69 16.23 -13.21
C ALA A 121 2.84 17.10 -12.71
N ARG A 122 3.55 16.62 -11.70
CA ARG A 122 4.72 17.32 -11.15
C ARG A 122 5.92 17.18 -12.08
N ASN A 123 6.66 18.27 -12.24
CA ASN A 123 7.96 18.30 -12.90
C ASN A 123 9.10 17.89 -11.92
N ALA A 124 10.34 17.93 -12.40
CA ALA A 124 11.53 17.66 -11.58
C ALA A 124 11.72 18.65 -10.40
N SER A 125 11.12 19.83 -10.48
CA SER A 125 11.14 20.87 -9.44
C SER A 125 9.98 20.75 -8.45
N ASN A 126 9.19 19.66 -8.49
CA ASN A 126 8.01 19.42 -7.66
C ASN A 126 6.82 20.38 -7.92
N GLU A 127 6.81 21.08 -9.05
CA GLU A 127 5.74 21.99 -9.45
C GLU A 127 4.73 21.28 -10.35
N LEU A 128 3.43 21.49 -10.10
CA LEU A 128 2.37 20.96 -10.94
C LEU A 128 2.30 21.71 -12.27
N GLN A 129 2.40 20.98 -13.37
CA GLN A 129 2.24 21.49 -14.71
C GLN A 129 1.09 20.77 -15.42
N VAL A 130 0.37 21.52 -16.26
CA VAL A 130 -0.65 20.94 -17.12
C VAL A 130 -0.02 19.98 -18.12
N ASN A 131 -0.65 18.83 -18.30
CA ASN A 131 -0.25 17.82 -19.26
C ASN A 131 -1.41 17.56 -20.21
N THR A 132 -1.18 17.90 -21.48
CA THR A 132 -2.16 17.81 -22.55
C THR A 132 -2.06 16.54 -23.38
N TYR A 133 -1.15 15.60 -23.03
CA TYR A 133 -0.91 14.38 -23.80
C TYR A 133 -2.20 13.59 -24.02
N TRP A 134 -3.00 13.39 -22.97
CA TRP A 134 -4.25 12.63 -23.03
C TRP A 134 -5.37 13.31 -23.86
N ASN A 135 -5.19 14.57 -24.23
CA ASN A 135 -6.09 15.30 -25.13
C ASN A 135 -5.57 15.34 -26.57
N SER A 136 -4.38 14.81 -26.84
CA SER A 136 -3.81 14.74 -28.18
C SER A 136 -4.38 13.58 -28.99
N ASP A 137 -4.27 13.68 -30.31
CA ASP A 137 -4.66 12.62 -31.24
C ASP A 137 -3.79 11.37 -31.07
N ALA A 138 -2.52 11.54 -30.67
CA ALA A 138 -1.56 10.47 -30.47
C ALA A 138 -1.85 9.60 -29.23
N ALA A 139 -2.60 10.13 -28.25
CA ALA A 139 -2.93 9.37 -27.05
C ALA A 139 -4.06 8.37 -27.31
N ASP A 140 -3.98 7.21 -26.69
CA ASP A 140 -5.09 6.26 -26.70
C ASP A 140 -6.33 6.84 -26.02
N LYS A 141 -7.49 6.24 -26.34
CA LYS A 141 -8.76 6.55 -25.70
C LYS A 141 -8.69 6.16 -24.22
N TYR A 142 -8.68 7.15 -23.33
CA TYR A 142 -8.48 6.90 -21.91
C TYR A 142 -9.61 6.05 -21.29
N TRP A 143 -10.85 6.14 -21.80
CA TRP A 143 -11.98 5.34 -21.32
C TRP A 143 -11.86 3.84 -21.65
N GLU A 144 -10.97 3.47 -22.57
CA GLU A 144 -10.70 2.07 -22.91
C GLU A 144 -9.60 1.46 -22.05
N GLN A 145 -8.84 2.29 -21.35
CA GLN A 145 -7.68 1.87 -20.59
C GLN A 145 -8.07 1.10 -19.32
N PRO A 146 -7.25 0.11 -18.91
CA PRO A 146 -7.52 -0.69 -17.71
C PRO A 146 -7.72 0.18 -16.46
N TRP A 147 -6.86 1.17 -16.26
CA TRP A 147 -6.90 2.06 -15.08
C TRP A 147 -8.20 2.89 -15.00
N TYR A 148 -8.79 3.24 -16.13
CA TYR A 148 -10.06 3.98 -16.18
C TYR A 148 -11.24 3.05 -15.88
N LYS A 149 -11.26 1.87 -16.50
CA LYS A 149 -12.27 0.83 -16.26
C LYS A 149 -12.27 0.36 -14.81
N ASP A 150 -11.10 0.17 -14.22
CA ASP A 150 -10.94 -0.19 -12.82
C ASP A 150 -11.48 0.90 -11.88
N GLY A 151 -11.28 2.17 -12.23
CA GLY A 151 -11.84 3.33 -11.51
C GLY A 151 -13.36 3.33 -11.52
N MET A 152 -13.97 3.08 -12.68
CA MET A 152 -15.43 2.95 -12.81
C MET A 152 -15.97 1.79 -11.97
N ALA A 153 -15.38 0.59 -12.09
CA ALA A 153 -15.83 -0.59 -11.35
C ALA A 153 -15.69 -0.46 -9.82
N ARG A 154 -14.71 0.34 -9.35
CA ARG A 154 -14.50 0.59 -7.92
C ARG A 154 -15.48 1.62 -7.35
N SER A 155 -16.02 2.53 -8.17
CA SER A 155 -17.02 3.53 -7.74
C SER A 155 -18.35 2.90 -7.30
N GLU A 156 -18.67 1.71 -7.81
CA GLU A 156 -19.85 0.93 -7.44
C GLU A 156 -19.70 0.20 -6.09
N ARG A 157 -18.47 0.12 -5.57
CA ARG A 157 -18.19 -0.56 -4.29
C ARG A 157 -18.45 0.38 -3.13
N PRO A 158 -19.23 -0.03 -2.12
CA PRO A 158 -19.51 0.82 -0.98
C PRO A 158 -18.21 1.16 -0.25
N VAL A 159 -17.96 2.45 -0.08
CA VAL A 159 -16.84 2.99 0.70
C VAL A 159 -17.29 3.08 2.16
N CYS A 160 -16.65 2.32 3.03
CA CYS A 160 -16.92 2.39 4.47
C CYS A 160 -15.99 3.42 5.12
N LEU A 161 -16.57 4.47 5.71
CA LEU A 161 -15.84 5.50 6.44
C LEU A 161 -15.85 5.13 7.93
N GLY A 162 -14.66 4.90 8.52
CA GLY A 162 -14.49 4.55 9.93
C GLY A 162 -14.53 3.04 10.23
N LYS A 163 -13.89 2.65 11.34
CA LYS A 163 -13.72 1.25 11.82
C LYS A 163 -15.03 0.50 12.15
N SER A 164 -16.20 1.05 11.84
CA SER A 164 -17.48 0.40 12.13
C SER A 164 -18.13 -0.12 10.84
N LEU A 165 -18.13 -1.46 10.70
CA LEU A 165 -18.71 -2.19 9.58
C LEU A 165 -20.25 -2.03 9.43
N SER A 166 -20.92 -1.32 10.33
CA SER A 166 -22.38 -1.21 10.38
C SER A 166 -22.99 -0.04 9.57
N GLY A 167 -22.17 0.71 8.81
CA GLY A 167 -22.63 1.95 8.17
C GLY A 167 -22.23 2.14 6.70
N CYS A 168 -22.04 1.09 5.91
CA CYS A 168 -21.64 1.25 4.50
C CYS A 168 -22.86 1.72 3.66
N ARG A 169 -22.92 3.03 3.35
CA ARG A 169 -23.88 3.63 2.41
C ARG A 169 -23.21 3.76 1.03
N GLN A 170 -23.88 3.31 -0.02
CA GLN A 170 -23.43 3.46 -1.41
C GLN A 170 -23.22 4.95 -1.73
N PRO A 171 -22.04 5.38 -2.24
CA PRO A 171 -21.94 6.68 -2.88
C PRO A 171 -22.67 6.62 -4.22
N ALA A 172 -23.57 7.58 -4.47
CA ALA A 172 -24.26 7.71 -5.73
C ALA A 172 -23.28 8.19 -6.81
N ALA A 173 -23.09 7.36 -7.84
CA ALA A 173 -22.60 7.67 -9.18
C ALA A 173 -21.78 8.97 -9.34
N ALA A 174 -20.51 8.96 -8.98
CA ALA A 174 -19.55 9.98 -9.41
C ALA A 174 -18.29 9.29 -9.98
N HIS A 175 -18.09 9.47 -11.28
CA HIS A 175 -17.01 8.86 -12.09
C HIS A 175 -15.64 9.41 -11.66
N GLN A 176 -14.72 8.56 -11.18
CA GLN A 176 -13.37 8.95 -10.73
C GLN A 176 -12.22 8.09 -11.30
N LEU A 177 -11.42 8.67 -12.20
CA LEU A 177 -9.99 9.01 -12.13
C LEU A 177 -9.08 8.23 -11.18
N CYS A 178 -8.05 7.59 -11.71
CA CYS A 178 -7.02 6.95 -10.92
C CYS A 178 -5.61 7.26 -11.42
N TYR A 179 -4.75 7.55 -10.45
CA TYR A 179 -3.34 7.88 -10.60
C TYR A 179 -2.48 6.63 -10.75
N GLY A 180 -1.56 6.65 -11.72
CA GLY A 180 -0.64 5.55 -12.00
C GLY A 180 0.43 5.40 -10.92
N HIS A 181 0.23 4.45 -10.00
CA HIS A 181 1.35 3.87 -9.27
C HIS A 181 2.02 2.82 -10.17
N LEU A 182 3.30 3.06 -10.46
CA LEU A 182 4.24 2.18 -11.16
C LEU A 182 4.04 0.69 -10.88
N GLN A 183 3.45 -0.03 -11.83
CA GLN A 183 3.49 -1.49 -11.87
C GLN A 183 4.64 -1.94 -12.77
N LYS A 184 5.87 -1.85 -12.23
CA LYS A 184 7.05 -2.46 -12.86
C LYS A 184 7.26 -3.84 -12.25
N ARG A 185 7.13 -4.86 -13.12
CA ARG A 185 7.66 -6.23 -13.07
C ARG A 185 6.84 -7.34 -12.38
N HIS A 186 6.83 -8.45 -13.12
CA HIS A 186 6.41 -9.82 -12.82
C HIS A 186 4.91 -10.11 -12.94
N GLY A 187 4.55 -10.59 -14.13
CA GLY A 187 3.30 -11.28 -14.37
C GLY A 187 3.23 -12.56 -13.54
N LEU A 188 2.12 -12.71 -12.82
CA LEU A 188 1.54 -13.96 -12.35
C LEU A 188 0.07 -13.64 -12.03
N GLY A 189 -0.84 -14.23 -12.81
CA GLY A 189 -2.27 -13.97 -12.70
C GLY A 189 -2.85 -14.40 -11.37
N CYS A 190 -3.64 -13.52 -10.74
CA CYS A 190 -4.41 -13.86 -9.55
C CYS A 190 -5.60 -14.76 -9.94
N ARG A 191 -5.39 -16.07 -9.76
CA ARG A 191 -6.42 -17.11 -9.80
C ARG A 191 -7.34 -16.94 -8.59
N HIS A 192 -8.63 -16.69 -8.83
CA HIS A 192 -9.64 -16.59 -7.77
C HIS A 192 -9.83 -17.94 -7.07
N HIS A 193 -9.54 -17.99 -5.76
CA HIS A 193 -9.99 -19.09 -4.89
C HIS A 193 -11.24 -18.62 -4.15
N ARG A 194 -12.42 -18.98 -4.70
CA ARG A 194 -13.71 -18.87 -4.02
C ARG A 194 -13.71 -19.94 -2.92
N ARG A 195 -13.82 -19.56 -1.64
CA ARG A 195 -14.21 -20.46 -0.57
C ARG A 195 -15.66 -20.16 -0.25
N ASP A 196 -16.52 -21.10 -0.64
CA ASP A 196 -17.92 -21.14 -0.25
C ASP A 196 -17.99 -21.42 1.25
N ALA A 197 -18.61 -20.51 2.00
CA ALA A 197 -18.99 -20.74 3.39
C ALA A 197 -20.44 -21.21 3.40
N GLY A 198 -20.65 -22.50 3.70
CA GLY A 198 -21.95 -23.08 3.99
C GLY A 198 -22.50 -22.56 5.32
N VAL A 199 -23.79 -22.24 5.31
CA VAL A 199 -24.61 -21.93 6.48
C VAL A 199 -25.47 -23.16 6.76
N LEU A 200 -25.57 -23.51 8.05
CA LEU A 200 -26.50 -24.51 8.60
C LEU A 200 -27.97 -24.14 8.32
#